data_AF-A0A524H3A4-F1
#
_entry.id   AF-A0A524H3A4-F1
#
_cell.length_a   1.000
_cell.length_b   1.000
_cell.length_c   1.000
_cell.angle_alpha   90.00
_cell.angle_beta   90.00
_cell.angle_gamma   90.00
#
_symmetry.space_group_name_H-M   'P 1'
#
loop_
_entity.id
_entity.type
_entity.pdbx_description
1 polymer ?
#
loop_
_entity_poly.entity_id
_entity_poly.type
_entity_poly.pdbx_seq_one_letter_code
_entity_poly.pdbx_strand_id
1 'polypeptide(L)'
;MDRLKELNQAIAETLPFDVGTVDNFDPGFYFGASVQAVVFSNLMLDLSYQYNTTGSRIGTKDYSGYYSFDQIVNSHLIGIGPGVIMTETARYRLSVSILSGMIFTKIRSKEALSVSVEKEESSESMSAFSIPVYPSLNLSVPLVDLISVNFSAGYLVDTGGQVHLKGNSNAVLTSGESTVITG
;
A
#
# COMPACT_ATOMS: atom_id res chain seq x y z
N MET A 1 6.14 -3.16 -3.01
CA MET A 1 5.81 -2.22 -4.11
C MET A 1 6.83 -2.26 -5.23
N ASP A 2 8.06 -2.65 -4.94
CA ASP A 2 9.17 -2.67 -5.92
C ASP A 2 8.86 -3.44 -7.20
N ARG A 3 8.22 -4.62 -7.08
CA ARG A 3 7.76 -5.41 -8.24
C ARG A 3 6.83 -4.65 -9.19
N LEU A 4 6.00 -3.73 -8.70
CA LEU A 4 5.12 -2.93 -9.56
C LEU A 4 5.88 -1.79 -10.24
N LYS A 5 6.92 -1.26 -9.59
CA LYS A 5 7.84 -0.30 -10.21
C LYS A 5 8.66 -0.97 -11.31
N GLU A 6 9.15 -2.18 -11.05
CA GLU A 6 9.82 -3.03 -12.04
C GLU A 6 8.90 -3.34 -13.23
N LEU A 7 7.61 -3.62 -12.99
CA LEU A 7 6.63 -3.80 -14.06
C LEU A 7 6.45 -2.53 -14.90
N ASN A 8 6.36 -1.35 -14.28
CA ASN A 8 6.27 -0.08 -15.02
C ASN A 8 7.52 0.16 -15.88
N GLN A 9 8.69 -0.16 -15.35
CA GLN A 9 9.95 -0.05 -16.09
C GLN A 9 10.00 -1.03 -17.26
N ALA A 10 9.63 -2.30 -17.04
CA ALA A 10 9.59 -3.31 -18.10
C ALA A 10 8.62 -2.92 -19.23
N ILE A 11 7.46 -2.35 -18.90
CA ILE A 11 6.52 -1.83 -19.90
C ILE A 11 7.15 -0.66 -20.66
N ALA A 12 7.73 0.31 -19.95
CA ALA A 12 8.38 1.46 -20.60
C ALA A 12 9.51 1.06 -21.55
N GLU A 13 10.29 0.01 -21.24
CA GLU A 13 11.40 -0.48 -22.06
C GLU A 13 10.96 -1.34 -23.25
N THR A 14 9.75 -1.91 -23.22
CA THR A 14 9.23 -2.78 -24.30
C THR A 14 8.42 -2.03 -25.35
N LEU A 15 7.94 -0.82 -25.03
CA LEU A 15 7.17 -0.01 -25.96
C LEU A 15 8.08 0.58 -27.06
N PRO A 16 7.61 0.67 -28.32
CA PRO A 16 8.40 1.22 -29.43
C PRO A 16 8.45 2.76 -29.43
N PHE A 17 8.02 3.41 -28.35
CA PHE A 17 7.93 4.85 -28.19
C PHE A 17 8.23 5.24 -26.74
N ASP A 18 8.73 6.47 -26.55
CA ASP A 18 9.06 6.98 -25.23
C ASP A 18 7.79 7.26 -24.40
N VAL A 19 7.81 6.78 -23.16
CA VAL A 19 6.77 7.06 -22.16
C VAL A 19 7.35 7.79 -20.96
N GLY A 20 6.60 8.77 -20.44
CA GLY A 20 6.94 9.47 -19.21
C GLY A 20 6.27 8.81 -18.00
N THR A 21 6.96 8.82 -16.85
CA THR A 21 6.33 8.52 -15.56
C THR A 21 5.64 9.77 -15.02
N VAL A 22 4.33 9.67 -14.78
CA VAL A 22 3.52 10.77 -14.25
C VAL A 22 3.36 10.65 -12.73
N ASP A 23 3.20 9.42 -12.22
CA ASP A 23 3.09 9.09 -10.80
C ASP A 23 3.78 7.73 -10.58
N ASN A 24 4.48 7.54 -9.45
CA ASN A 24 5.25 6.33 -9.17
C ASN A 24 5.03 5.79 -7.74
N PHE A 25 3.77 5.60 -7.38
CA PHE A 25 3.35 5.13 -6.06
C PHE A 25 3.78 6.10 -4.96
N ASP A 26 3.50 7.39 -5.19
CA ASP A 26 3.85 8.43 -4.24
C ASP A 26 3.10 8.27 -2.91
N PRO A 27 3.69 8.69 -1.77
CA PRO A 27 3.05 8.58 -0.47
C PRO A 27 1.70 9.28 -0.44
N GLY A 28 0.64 8.53 -0.10
CA GLY A 28 -0.72 9.02 0.01
C GLY A 28 -1.22 9.11 1.45
N PHE A 29 -2.35 9.82 1.63
CA PHE A 29 -3.10 9.76 2.87
C PHE A 29 -3.82 8.42 3.02
N TYR A 30 -3.95 7.98 4.27
CA TYR A 30 -4.69 6.79 4.64
C TYR A 30 -5.74 7.09 5.71
N PHE A 31 -6.75 6.25 5.76
CA PHE A 31 -7.86 6.38 6.69
C PHE A 31 -7.98 5.10 7.50
N GLY A 32 -8.22 5.24 8.80
CA GLY A 32 -8.31 4.08 9.68
C GLY A 32 -9.02 4.39 10.97
N ALA A 33 -9.28 3.34 11.71
CA ALA A 33 -9.81 3.40 13.06
C ALA A 33 -9.05 2.38 13.92
N SER A 34 -8.82 2.74 15.17
CA SER A 34 -8.23 1.84 16.14
C SER A 34 -8.97 1.89 17.47
N VAL A 35 -8.90 0.77 18.18
CA VAL A 35 -9.39 0.62 19.55
C VAL A 35 -8.22 0.20 20.39
N GLN A 36 -7.85 1.06 21.33
CA GLN A 36 -6.76 0.81 22.27
C GLN A 36 -7.32 0.63 23.69
N ALA A 37 -6.86 -0.40 24.38
CA ALA A 37 -7.20 -0.66 25.77
C ALA A 37 -5.94 -0.78 26.62
N VAL A 38 -5.92 -0.09 27.77
CA VAL A 38 -4.89 -0.27 28.80
C VAL A 38 -5.25 -1.52 29.60
N VAL A 39 -4.47 -2.59 29.46
CA VAL A 39 -4.74 -3.90 30.07
C VAL A 39 -4.04 -4.03 31.43
N PHE A 40 -2.87 -3.40 31.57
CA PHE A 40 -2.12 -3.29 32.82
C PHE A 40 -1.61 -1.84 32.96
N SER A 41 -1.02 -1.49 34.11
CA SER A 41 -0.63 -0.12 34.45
C SER A 41 0.13 0.65 33.35
N ASN A 42 0.93 -0.04 32.53
CA ASN A 42 1.65 0.55 31.40
C ASN A 42 1.51 -0.25 30.09
N LEU A 43 0.77 -1.37 30.08
CA LEU A 43 0.61 -2.19 28.88
C LEU A 43 -0.71 -1.88 28.19
N MET A 44 -0.64 -1.66 26.89
CA MET A 44 -1.77 -1.41 26.02
C MET A 44 -1.89 -2.53 24.99
N LEU A 45 -3.12 -2.84 24.61
CA LEU A 45 -3.43 -3.60 23.40
C LEU A 45 -4.15 -2.69 22.43
N ASP A 46 -3.75 -2.75 21.17
CA ASP A 46 -4.32 -1.99 20.06
C ASP A 46 -4.89 -2.95 19.01
N LEU A 47 -6.12 -2.71 18.58
CA LEU A 47 -6.75 -3.34 17.43
C LEU A 47 -7.05 -2.25 16.41
N SER A 48 -6.49 -2.36 15.20
CA SER A 48 -6.60 -1.33 14.18
C SER A 48 -7.05 -1.86 12.83
N TYR A 49 -7.73 -0.99 12.10
CA TYR A 49 -8.07 -1.15 10.71
C TYR A 49 -7.61 0.08 9.95
N GLN A 50 -6.99 -0.12 8.79
CA GLN A 50 -6.52 0.95 7.93
C GLN A 50 -6.82 0.61 6.47
N TYR A 51 -7.27 1.62 5.73
CA TYR A 51 -7.44 1.59 4.29
C TYR A 51 -6.43 2.54 3.66
N ASN A 52 -5.60 2.01 2.75
CA ASN A 52 -4.61 2.78 2.00
C ASN A 52 -4.89 2.68 0.51
N THR A 53 -4.66 3.78 -0.21
CA THR A 53 -4.74 3.81 -1.67
C THR A 53 -3.52 4.55 -2.22
N THR A 54 -2.91 3.99 -3.26
CA THR A 54 -1.81 4.61 -4.00
C THR A 54 -1.93 4.20 -5.47
N GLY A 55 -1.20 4.85 -6.37
CA GLY A 55 -1.19 4.43 -7.76
C GLY A 55 0.07 4.85 -8.49
N SER A 56 0.16 4.44 -9.74
CA SER A 56 1.19 4.85 -10.68
C SER A 56 0.54 5.09 -12.02
N ARG A 57 1.13 5.98 -12.81
CA ARG A 57 0.75 6.21 -14.20
C ARG A 57 2.02 6.41 -15.01
N ILE A 58 2.17 5.62 -16.06
CA ILE A 58 3.11 5.89 -17.15
C ILE A 58 2.30 6.17 -18.41
N GLY A 59 2.80 7.05 -19.27
CA GLY A 59 2.10 7.36 -20.50
C GLY A 59 2.79 8.40 -21.35
N THR A 60 2.26 8.57 -22.54
CA THR A 60 2.67 9.61 -23.48
C THR A 60 1.45 10.12 -24.24
N LYS A 61 1.52 11.36 -24.71
CA LYS A 61 0.45 11.97 -25.49
C LYS A 61 1.07 12.86 -26.56
N ASP A 62 0.63 12.66 -27.79
CA ASP A 62 0.98 13.50 -28.92
C ASP A 62 -0.29 13.98 -29.66
N TYR A 63 -0.11 14.58 -30.84
CA TYR A 63 -1.22 15.08 -31.67
C TYR A 63 -2.00 13.95 -32.36
N SER A 64 -1.44 12.76 -32.47
CA SER A 64 -1.99 11.62 -33.20
C SER A 64 -2.62 10.58 -32.29
N GLY A 65 -2.36 10.65 -30.98
CA GLY A 65 -2.83 9.67 -30.03
C GLY A 65 -2.35 9.87 -28.60
N TYR A 66 -2.70 8.91 -27.76
CA TYR A 66 -2.15 8.79 -26.41
C TYR A 66 -2.03 7.34 -26.00
N TYR A 67 -1.07 7.09 -25.12
CA TYR A 67 -0.90 5.84 -24.42
C TYR A 67 -0.89 6.11 -22.92
N SER A 68 -1.61 5.30 -22.16
CA SER A 68 -1.57 5.34 -20.69
C SER A 68 -1.64 3.95 -20.11
N PHE A 69 -0.78 3.68 -19.14
CA PHE A 69 -0.82 2.52 -18.29
C PHE A 69 -0.91 2.97 -16.83
N ASP A 70 -2.08 2.71 -16.24
CA ASP A 70 -2.44 3.11 -14.89
C ASP A 70 -2.47 1.89 -13.97
N GLN A 71 -1.86 2.02 -12.80
CA GLN A 71 -1.93 1.03 -11.73
C GLN A 71 -2.55 1.67 -10.51
N ILE A 72 -3.67 1.13 -10.04
CA ILE A 72 -4.35 1.57 -8.81
C ILE A 72 -4.21 0.45 -7.79
N VAL A 73 -3.69 0.79 -6.61
CA VAL A 73 -3.47 -0.15 -5.52
C VAL A 73 -4.30 0.27 -4.32
N ASN A 74 -5.17 -0.62 -3.87
CA ASN A 74 -5.99 -0.46 -2.69
C ASN A 74 -5.62 -1.54 -1.68
N SER A 75 -5.40 -1.19 -0.42
CA SER A 75 -5.07 -2.15 0.61
C SER A 75 -5.91 -1.96 1.86
N HIS A 76 -6.25 -3.07 2.50
CA HIS A 76 -6.90 -3.14 3.79
C HIS A 76 -5.95 -3.81 4.77
N LEU A 77 -5.53 -3.08 5.79
CA LEU A 77 -4.75 -3.61 6.91
C LEU A 77 -5.69 -3.86 8.08
N ILE A 78 -5.66 -5.07 8.62
CA ILE A 78 -6.27 -5.42 9.91
C ILE A 78 -5.13 -5.84 10.83
N GLY A 79 -4.93 -5.13 11.93
CA GLY A 79 -3.78 -5.31 12.80
C GLY A 79 -4.16 -5.40 14.27
N ILE A 80 -3.33 -6.10 15.03
CA ILE A 80 -3.35 -6.15 16.48
C ILE A 80 -1.93 -6.00 17.00
N GLY A 81 -1.76 -5.33 18.14
CA GLY A 81 -0.43 -5.02 18.63
C GLY A 81 -0.37 -4.66 20.10
N PRO A 82 0.69 -5.07 20.83
CA PRO A 82 0.96 -4.52 22.14
C PRO A 82 1.60 -3.13 22.05
N GLY A 83 1.39 -2.33 23.08
CA GLY A 83 2.10 -1.08 23.31
C GLY A 83 2.48 -0.90 24.77
N VAL A 84 3.53 -0.12 25.02
CA VAL A 84 4.01 0.21 26.36
C VAL A 84 3.99 1.72 26.53
N ILE A 85 3.32 2.19 27.58
CA ILE A 85 3.33 3.59 28.01
C ILE A 85 4.68 3.84 28.69
N MET A 86 5.49 4.69 28.09
CA MET A 86 6.83 5.03 28.58
C MET A 86 6.76 6.15 29.61
N THR A 87 5.94 7.17 29.34
CA THR A 87 5.68 8.26 30.27
C THR A 87 4.28 8.80 30.05
N GLU A 88 3.62 9.17 31.14
CA GLU A 88 2.30 9.76 31.11
C GLU A 88 2.23 10.92 32.11
N THR A 89 1.76 12.06 31.63
CA THR A 89 1.54 13.26 32.41
C THR A 89 0.18 13.84 32.06
N ALA A 90 -0.29 14.85 32.81
CA ALA A 90 -1.51 15.57 32.46
C ALA A 90 -1.48 16.28 31.09
N ARG A 91 -0.30 16.45 30.48
CA ARG A 91 -0.12 17.19 29.21
C ARG A 91 0.20 16.31 28.01
N TYR A 92 0.73 15.11 28.23
CA TYR A 92 1.08 14.19 27.14
C TYR A 92 1.28 12.76 27.65
N ARG A 93 1.10 11.80 26.75
CA ARG A 93 1.46 10.40 26.90
C ARG A 93 2.38 9.98 25.77
N LEU A 94 3.55 9.44 26.11
CA LEU A 94 4.49 8.86 25.16
C LEU A 94 4.44 7.34 25.28
N SER A 95 4.33 6.63 24.15
CA SER A 95 4.31 5.18 24.12
C SER A 95 5.05 4.62 22.92
N VAL A 96 5.48 3.37 23.03
CA VAL A 96 6.02 2.58 21.91
C VAL A 96 5.07 1.43 21.67
N SER A 97 4.77 1.11 20.41
CA SER A 97 3.92 -0.02 20.04
C SER A 97 4.47 -0.79 18.86
N ILE A 98 4.05 -2.04 18.76
CA ILE A 98 4.28 -2.87 17.58
C ILE A 98 2.92 -3.33 17.10
N LEU A 99 2.53 -2.94 15.90
CA LEU A 99 1.32 -3.43 15.25
C LEU A 99 1.68 -4.52 14.24
N SER A 100 1.05 -5.68 14.32
CA SER A 100 1.22 -6.77 13.34
C SER A 100 -0.14 -7.22 12.84
N GLY A 101 -0.23 -7.75 11.63
CA GLY A 101 -1.55 -8.06 11.11
C GLY A 101 -1.56 -8.74 9.76
N MET A 102 -2.58 -8.40 8.98
CA MET A 102 -2.79 -8.88 7.63
C MET A 102 -3.08 -7.69 6.73
N ILE A 103 -2.42 -7.64 5.58
CA ILE A 103 -2.71 -6.68 4.51
C ILE A 103 -3.31 -7.45 3.35
N PHE A 104 -4.51 -7.03 2.94
CA PHE A 104 -5.17 -7.50 1.72
C PHE A 104 -5.09 -6.41 0.67
N THR A 105 -4.36 -6.67 -0.39
CA THR A 105 -4.10 -5.71 -1.46
C THR A 105 -4.85 -6.12 -2.72
N LYS A 106 -5.51 -5.15 -3.36
CA LYS A 106 -6.10 -5.26 -4.69
C LYS A 106 -5.40 -4.29 -5.61
N ILE A 107 -5.01 -4.78 -6.78
CA ILE A 107 -4.33 -4.00 -7.80
C ILE A 107 -5.24 -4.03 -9.03
N ARG A 108 -5.44 -2.88 -9.65
CA ARG A 108 -6.13 -2.74 -10.93
C ARG A 108 -5.18 -2.07 -11.90
N SER A 109 -4.84 -2.78 -12.96
CA SER A 109 -4.10 -2.21 -14.09
C SER A 109 -5.10 -1.83 -15.17
N LYS A 110 -4.91 -0.66 -15.77
CA LYS A 110 -5.65 -0.23 -16.95
C LYS A 110 -4.67 0.26 -17.99
N GLU A 111 -4.76 -0.32 -19.17
CA GLU A 111 -4.01 0.11 -20.33
C GLU A 111 -4.98 0.72 -21.32
N ALA A 112 -4.63 1.85 -21.88
CA ALA A 112 -5.39 2.49 -22.93
C ALA A 112 -4.44 3.02 -24.00
N LEU A 113 -4.71 2.63 -25.25
CA LEU A 113 -4.05 3.14 -26.44
C LEU A 113 -5.12 3.76 -27.32
N SER A 114 -4.90 4.99 -27.75
CA SER A 114 -5.74 5.63 -28.74
C SER A 114 -4.88 6.23 -29.84
N VAL A 115 -5.20 5.89 -31.09
CA VAL A 115 -4.54 6.43 -32.28
C VAL A 115 -5.62 6.89 -33.24
N SER A 116 -5.66 8.19 -33.52
CA SER A 116 -6.71 8.84 -34.32
C SER A 116 -8.12 8.57 -33.80
N VAL A 117 -8.88 7.65 -34.42
CA VAL A 117 -10.27 7.31 -34.06
C VAL A 117 -10.38 5.95 -33.37
N GLU A 118 -9.31 5.16 -33.41
CA GLU A 118 -9.25 3.84 -32.80
C GLU A 118 -8.84 3.95 -31.34
N LYS A 119 -9.47 3.12 -30.51
CA LYS A 119 -9.21 3.05 -29.07
C LYS A 119 -9.26 1.61 -28.63
N GLU A 120 -8.19 1.18 -27.99
CA GLU A 120 -8.10 -0.11 -27.33
C GLU A 120 -7.90 0.12 -25.83
N GLU A 121 -8.67 -0.61 -25.02
CA GLU A 121 -8.57 -0.57 -23.57
C GLU A 121 -8.49 -2.00 -23.02
N SER A 122 -7.54 -2.22 -22.12
CA SER A 122 -7.42 -3.45 -21.34
C SER A 122 -7.49 -3.14 -19.86
N SER A 123 -8.11 -4.01 -19.08
CA SER A 123 -8.12 -3.89 -17.63
C SER A 123 -7.91 -5.23 -16.96
N GLU A 124 -6.88 -5.28 -16.13
CA GLU A 124 -6.53 -6.45 -15.34
C GLU A 124 -6.71 -6.18 -13.86
N SER A 125 -7.02 -7.23 -13.10
CA SER A 125 -7.15 -7.15 -11.64
C SER A 125 -6.32 -8.22 -10.99
N MET A 126 -5.53 -7.82 -9.99
CA MET A 126 -4.68 -8.71 -9.22
C MET A 126 -4.94 -8.53 -7.73
N SER A 127 -4.50 -9.49 -6.92
CA SER A 127 -4.57 -9.42 -5.47
C SER A 127 -3.31 -9.97 -4.81
N ALA A 128 -2.96 -9.42 -3.65
CA ALA A 128 -1.87 -9.90 -2.83
C ALA A 128 -2.27 -9.95 -1.35
N PHE A 129 -1.61 -10.82 -0.61
CA PHE A 129 -1.75 -10.96 0.83
C PHE A 129 -0.37 -10.90 1.49
N SER A 130 -0.22 -10.09 2.53
CA SER A 130 1.03 -10.04 3.29
C SER A 130 0.80 -9.86 4.79
N ILE A 131 1.83 -10.16 5.57
CA ILE A 131 1.85 -10.01 7.02
C ILE A 131 2.85 -8.91 7.34
N PRO A 132 2.38 -7.70 7.71
CA PRO A 132 3.26 -6.60 8.10
C PRO A 132 3.62 -6.65 9.59
N VAL A 133 4.71 -5.96 9.92
CA VAL A 133 5.06 -5.53 11.27
C VAL A 133 5.36 -4.03 11.23
N TYR A 134 4.74 -3.28 12.14
CA TYR A 134 4.81 -1.81 12.22
C TYR A 134 5.20 -1.39 13.64
N PRO A 135 6.51 -1.33 13.97
CA PRO A 135 6.98 -0.64 15.16
C PRO A 135 6.73 0.87 15.02
N SER A 136 6.22 1.48 16.08
CA SER A 136 5.95 2.93 16.13
C SER A 136 6.18 3.55 17.51
N LEU A 137 6.53 4.82 17.49
CA LEU A 137 6.53 5.73 18.63
C LEU A 137 5.28 6.61 18.53
N ASN A 138 4.51 6.71 19.61
CA ASN A 138 3.28 7.49 19.65
C ASN A 138 3.35 8.56 20.73
N LEU A 139 2.90 9.76 20.38
CA LEU A 139 2.70 10.89 21.27
C LEU A 139 1.22 11.27 21.27
N SER A 140 0.57 11.12 22.41
CA SER A 140 -0.80 11.56 22.64
C SER A 140 -0.80 12.87 23.42
N VAL A 141 -1.53 13.87 22.97
CA VAL A 141 -1.73 15.15 23.65
C VAL A 141 -3.22 15.31 23.94
N PRO A 142 -3.66 15.24 25.22
CA PRO A 142 -5.05 15.50 25.58
C PRO A 142 -5.40 16.96 25.26
N LEU A 143 -6.50 17.17 24.54
CA LEU A 143 -7.07 18.50 24.31
C LEU A 143 -8.12 18.80 25.38
N VAL A 144 -8.95 17.81 25.69
CA VAL A 144 -9.97 17.78 26.76
C VAL A 144 -10.06 16.35 27.31
N ASP A 145 -10.78 16.14 28.41
CA ASP A 145 -10.82 14.85 29.12
C ASP A 145 -11.22 13.64 28.25
N LEU A 146 -11.99 13.85 27.17
CA LEU A 146 -12.43 12.79 26.25
C LEU A 146 -11.74 12.78 24.89
N ILE A 147 -10.95 13.81 24.55
CA ILE A 147 -10.40 13.97 23.19
C ILE A 147 -8.90 14.24 23.29
N SER A 148 -8.13 13.41 22.59
CA SER A 148 -6.69 13.57 22.42
C SER A 148 -6.32 13.59 20.95
N VAL A 149 -5.23 14.29 20.63
CA VAL A 149 -4.57 14.21 19.33
C VAL A 149 -3.41 13.23 19.47
N ASN A 150 -3.32 12.29 18.55
CA ASN A 150 -2.29 11.26 18.54
C ASN A 150 -1.40 11.43 17.32
N PHE A 151 -0.10 11.58 17.55
CA PHE A 151 0.94 11.56 16.54
C PHE A 151 1.66 10.23 16.62
N SER A 152 1.87 9.57 15.49
CA SER A 152 2.59 8.30 15.41
C SER A 152 3.68 8.39 14.36
N ALA A 153 4.87 7.93 14.69
CA ALA A 153 5.98 7.78 13.76
C ALA A 153 6.46 6.34 13.83
N GLY A 154 6.45 5.64 12.70
CA GLY A 154 6.83 4.24 12.64
C GLY A 154 7.30 3.83 11.26
N TYR A 155 7.76 2.59 11.16
CA TYR A 155 8.23 2.01 9.90
C TYR A 155 7.50 0.71 9.62
N LEU A 156 6.93 0.58 8.42
CA LEU A 156 6.22 -0.63 8.02
C LEU A 156 7.19 -1.61 7.37
N VAL A 157 7.43 -2.72 8.06
CA VAL A 157 8.13 -3.88 7.50
C VAL A 157 7.08 -4.81 6.92
N ASP A 158 6.92 -4.81 5.60
CA ASP A 158 6.06 -5.74 4.88
C ASP A 158 6.91 -6.88 4.29
N THR A 159 6.47 -8.13 4.50
CA THR A 159 7.12 -9.33 3.95
C THR A 159 6.95 -9.48 2.44
N GLY A 160 6.08 -8.69 1.80
CA GLY A 160 5.94 -8.66 0.35
C GLY A 160 5.25 -9.91 -0.19
N GLY A 161 3.92 -9.93 -0.09
CA GLY A 161 3.07 -11.01 -0.59
C GLY A 161 3.20 -11.28 -2.09
N GLN A 162 2.94 -12.52 -2.51
CA GLN A 162 2.82 -12.85 -3.93
C GLN A 162 1.58 -12.16 -4.54
N VAL A 163 1.74 -11.63 -5.75
CA VAL A 163 0.67 -10.97 -6.50
C VAL A 163 0.09 -11.98 -7.48
N HIS A 164 -1.21 -12.27 -7.33
CA HIS A 164 -1.93 -13.25 -8.14
C HIS A 164 -2.93 -12.58 -9.06
N LEU A 165 -3.10 -13.12 -10.27
CA LEU A 165 -4.14 -12.67 -11.20
C LEU A 165 -5.52 -13.11 -10.74
N LYS A 166 -6.50 -12.21 -10.79
CA LYS A 166 -7.88 -12.52 -10.43
C LYS A 166 -8.50 -13.47 -11.46
N GLY A 167 -8.90 -14.67 -11.03
CA GLY A 167 -9.43 -15.71 -11.90
C GLY A 167 -8.42 -16.82 -12.25
N ASN A 168 -7.13 -16.62 -11.94
CA ASN A 168 -6.10 -17.64 -12.04
C ASN A 168 -5.09 -17.50 -10.90
N SER A 169 -5.34 -18.19 -9.78
CA SER A 169 -4.49 -18.16 -8.58
C SER A 169 -3.08 -18.71 -8.81
N ASN A 170 -2.87 -19.49 -9.88
CA ASN A 170 -1.57 -20.07 -10.21
C ASN A 170 -0.71 -19.10 -11.03
N ALA A 171 -1.29 -18.05 -11.59
CA ALA A 171 -0.55 -17.00 -12.28
C ALA A 171 -0.02 -15.99 -11.26
N VAL A 172 1.30 -15.98 -11.07
CA VAL A 172 2.02 -15.07 -10.17
C VAL A 172 2.79 -14.04 -10.98
N LEU A 173 2.70 -12.77 -10.57
CA LEU A 173 3.52 -11.72 -11.15
C LEU A 173 5.00 -11.95 -10.78
N THR A 174 5.83 -12.17 -11.79
CA THR A 174 7.29 -12.28 -11.68
C THR A 174 7.92 -11.10 -12.43
N SER A 175 8.95 -10.48 -11.85
CA SER A 175 9.83 -9.61 -12.64
C SER A 175 10.81 -10.50 -13.40
N GLY A 176 11.25 -10.04 -14.58
CA GLY A 176 11.83 -10.83 -15.67
C GLY A 176 13.12 -11.62 -15.41
N GLU A 177 13.50 -11.91 -14.17
CA GLU A 177 14.52 -12.91 -13.85
C GLU A 177 13.99 -13.95 -12.84
N SER A 178 13.68 -15.14 -13.36
CA SER A 178 13.72 -16.48 -12.72
C SER A 178 12.43 -17.30 -12.82
N THR A 179 12.47 -18.20 -13.81
CA THR A 179 12.14 -19.64 -13.73
C THR A 179 10.74 -20.03 -13.26
N VAL A 180 9.94 -20.47 -14.23
CA VAL A 180 8.78 -21.34 -14.06
C VAL A 180 9.22 -22.62 -13.32
N ILE A 181 8.76 -22.80 -12.09
CA ILE A 181 8.72 -24.14 -11.47
C ILE A 181 7.38 -24.75 -11.87
N THR A 182 7.40 -25.65 -12.84
CA THR A 182 6.31 -26.59 -13.09
C THR A 182 6.28 -27.60 -11.95
N GLY A 183 5.14 -27.67 -11.24
CA GLY A 183 4.74 -28.80 -10.42
C GLY A 183 3.53 -29.47 -11.03
#